data_AF-T1C2B3-F1
#
_entry.id   AF-T1C2B3-F1
#
_cell.length_a   1.000
_cell.length_b   1.000
_cell.length_c   1.000
_cell.angle_alpha   90.00
_cell.angle_beta   90.00
_cell.angle_gamma   90.00
#
_symmetry.space_group_name_H-M   'P 1'
#
loop_
_entity.id
_entity.type
_entity.pdbx_description
1 polymer ?
#
loop_
_entity_poly.entity_id
_entity_poly.type
_entity_poly.pdbx_seq_one_letter_code
_entity_poly.pdbx_strand_id
1 'polypeptide(L)'
;GNENDARLFREVVRDMVATLVKLGEKAEELCFVIDKGMNSEEGWTALRHEKVHFVGSLKRSQVAELMRAPLAKFSSAYTTESGETIRMLRSERTVMGVKGVVVMAYNPAAERRQAVDYARAKERFLVEGITIAEAAGQRHRGRRPRWPGPRDD
;
A
#
# COMPACT_ATOMS: atom_id res chain seq x y z
N GLY A 1 -14.89 -7.82 8.53
CA GLY A 1 -15.07 -6.75 9.52
C GLY A 1 -14.34 -5.49 9.11
N ASN A 2 -14.79 -4.81 8.05
CA ASN A 2 -14.15 -3.58 7.53
C ASN A 2 -15.02 -2.32 7.75
N GLU A 3 -16.31 -2.51 7.98
CA GLU A 3 -17.29 -1.43 8.11
C GLU A 3 -17.18 -0.69 9.45
N ASN A 4 -16.81 -1.41 10.51
CA ASN A 4 -16.63 -0.83 11.84
C ASN A 4 -15.42 0.14 11.89
N ASP A 5 -14.31 -0.25 11.25
CA ASP A 5 -13.09 0.56 11.19
C ASP A 5 -13.29 1.86 10.39
N ALA A 6 -14.04 1.80 9.29
CA ALA A 6 -14.37 2.97 8.49
C ALA A 6 -15.26 3.97 9.25
N ARG A 7 -16.21 3.47 10.04
CA ARG A 7 -17.06 4.31 10.90
C ARG A 7 -16.23 4.97 12.00
N LEU A 8 -15.41 4.20 12.71
CA LEU A 8 -14.55 4.72 13.77
C LEU A 8 -13.61 5.80 13.23
N PHE A 9 -12.97 5.57 12.08
CA PHE A 9 -12.08 6.55 11.46
C PHE A 9 -12.80 7.88 11.17
N ARG A 10 -14.02 7.82 10.62
CA ARG A 10 -14.83 9.01 10.33
C ARG A 10 -15.16 9.80 11.59
N GLU A 11 -15.58 9.11 12.65
CA GLU A 11 -15.90 9.74 13.94
C GLU A 11 -14.67 10.41 14.55
N VAL A 12 -13.52 9.72 14.53
CA VAL A 12 -12.24 10.27 15.02
C VAL A 12 -11.82 11.51 14.23
N VAL A 13 -11.84 11.46 12.89
CA VAL A 13 -11.46 12.61 12.05
C VAL A 13 -12.35 13.81 12.33
N ARG A 14 -13.66 13.62 12.39
CA ARG A 14 -14.62 14.69 12.71
C ARG A 14 -14.34 15.32 14.07
N ASP A 15 -14.15 14.49 15.10
CA ASP A 15 -13.96 14.97 16.47
C ASP A 15 -12.60 15.69 16.62
N MET A 16 -11.55 15.22 15.92
CA MET A 16 -10.26 15.91 15.85
C MET A 16 -10.38 17.29 15.19
N VAL A 17 -11.00 17.37 14.01
CA VAL A 17 -11.18 18.65 13.30
C VAL A 17 -12.02 19.61 14.11
N ALA A 18 -13.15 19.15 14.68
CA ALA A 18 -14.00 19.98 15.53
C ALA A 18 -13.25 20.52 16.76
N THR A 19 -12.35 19.73 17.34
CA THR A 19 -11.53 20.15 18.48
C THR A 19 -10.55 21.25 18.08
N LEU A 20 -9.83 21.08 16.97
CA LEU A 20 -8.88 22.09 16.48
C LEU A 20 -9.59 23.39 16.06
N VAL A 21 -10.75 23.28 15.42
CA VAL A 21 -11.56 24.45 15.06
C VAL A 21 -12.04 25.21 16.30
N LYS A 22 -12.43 24.51 17.37
CA LYS A 22 -12.75 25.15 18.66
C LYS A 22 -11.57 25.87 19.29
N LEU A 23 -10.35 25.47 18.97
CA LEU A 23 -9.11 26.11 19.44
C LEU A 23 -8.68 27.31 18.56
N GLY A 24 -9.45 27.62 17.51
CA GLY A 24 -9.22 28.79 16.65
C GLY A 24 -8.61 28.47 15.28
N GLU A 25 -8.31 27.19 15.00
CA GLU A 25 -7.83 26.77 13.68
C GLU A 25 -8.95 26.75 12.63
N LYS A 26 -8.59 26.82 11.35
CA LYS A 26 -9.55 26.59 10.24
C LYS A 26 -9.32 25.22 9.63
N ALA A 27 -10.40 24.48 9.37
CA ALA A 27 -10.31 23.16 8.75
C ALA A 27 -9.53 23.18 7.42
N GLU A 28 -9.72 24.21 6.60
CA GLU A 28 -9.03 24.39 5.32
C GLU A 28 -7.52 24.65 5.45
N GLU A 29 -7.03 24.99 6.65
CA GLU A 29 -5.61 25.18 6.95
C GLU A 29 -4.97 23.91 7.55
N LEU A 30 -5.78 22.88 7.86
CA LEU A 30 -5.31 21.61 8.41
C LEU A 30 -4.91 20.64 7.29
N CYS A 31 -3.81 19.92 7.49
CA CYS A 31 -3.36 18.85 6.60
C CYS A 31 -3.10 17.54 7.37
N PHE A 32 -3.82 16.48 6.99
CA PHE A 32 -3.62 15.15 7.54
C PHE A 32 -2.56 14.38 6.75
N VAL A 33 -1.61 13.75 7.44
CA VAL A 33 -0.64 12.83 6.81
C VAL A 33 -1.06 11.41 7.15
N ILE A 34 -1.44 10.64 6.12
CA ILE A 34 -1.98 9.29 6.28
C ILE A 34 -1.02 8.25 5.71
N ASP A 35 -0.80 7.18 6.47
CA ASP A 35 -0.05 6.04 5.99
C ASP A 35 -0.84 5.26 4.91
N LYS A 36 -0.12 4.60 4.01
CA LYS A 36 -0.66 3.76 2.94
C LYS A 36 -1.59 2.64 3.45
N GLY A 37 -1.34 2.14 4.66
CA GLY A 37 -2.17 1.12 5.31
C GLY A 37 -3.58 1.60 5.67
N MET A 38 -3.76 2.91 5.86
CA MET A 38 -5.03 3.54 6.25
C MET A 38 -5.86 4.02 5.05
N ASN A 39 -5.42 3.76 3.83
CA ASN A 39 -6.15 4.19 2.64
C ASN A 39 -7.44 3.37 2.45
N SER A 40 -8.58 4.05 2.58
CA SER A 40 -9.91 3.56 2.23
C SER A 40 -10.71 4.67 1.54
N GLU A 41 -11.65 4.28 0.69
CA GLU A 41 -12.53 5.23 0.00
C GLU A 41 -13.41 6.00 1.01
N GLU A 42 -13.91 5.31 2.03
CA GLU A 42 -14.71 5.89 3.10
C GLU A 42 -13.90 6.88 3.93
N GLY A 43 -12.63 6.55 4.23
CA GLY A 43 -11.75 7.40 5.02
C GLY A 43 -11.36 8.68 4.29
N TRP A 44 -11.01 8.59 3.02
CA TRP A 44 -10.71 9.78 2.22
C TRP A 44 -11.95 10.64 1.97
N THR A 45 -13.12 10.02 1.82
CA THR A 45 -14.40 10.74 1.74
C THR A 45 -14.70 11.48 3.04
N ALA A 46 -14.42 10.88 4.21
CA ALA A 46 -14.56 11.55 5.50
C ALA A 46 -13.63 12.76 5.62
N LEU A 47 -12.36 12.65 5.23
CA LEU A 47 -11.42 13.77 5.22
C LEU A 47 -11.89 14.91 4.29
N ARG A 48 -12.36 14.57 3.08
CA ARG A 48 -12.95 15.55 2.15
C ARG A 48 -14.17 16.25 2.74
N HIS A 49 -15.03 15.52 3.45
CA HIS A 49 -16.23 16.07 4.08
C HIS A 49 -15.88 17.12 5.15
N GLU A 50 -14.82 16.89 5.93
CA GLU A 50 -14.33 17.85 6.93
C GLU A 50 -13.57 19.04 6.34
N LYS A 51 -13.46 19.15 5.01
CA LYS A 51 -12.79 20.24 4.28
C LYS A 51 -11.31 20.44 4.65
N VAL A 52 -10.66 19.38 5.10
CA VAL A 52 -9.21 19.38 5.38
C VAL A 52 -8.40 18.97 4.15
N HIS A 53 -7.13 19.34 4.14
CA HIS A 53 -6.15 18.77 3.22
C HIS A 53 -5.66 17.41 3.73
N PHE A 54 -5.16 16.58 2.82
CA PHE A 54 -4.44 15.37 3.22
C PHE A 54 -3.36 14.97 2.21
N VAL A 55 -2.33 14.30 2.72
CA VAL A 55 -1.24 13.71 1.94
C VAL A 55 -1.07 12.28 2.40
N GLY A 56 -0.96 11.35 1.45
CA GLY A 56 -0.74 9.95 1.75
C GLY A 56 -0.01 9.22 0.64
N SER A 57 0.48 8.03 0.96
CA SER A 57 1.19 7.17 0.00
C SER A 57 0.23 6.19 -0.67
N LEU A 58 0.40 5.94 -1.97
CA LEU A 58 -0.46 5.03 -2.74
C LEU A 58 0.15 3.63 -2.91
N LYS A 59 -0.72 2.62 -3.08
CA LYS A 59 -0.32 1.31 -3.59
C LYS A 59 -0.04 1.42 -5.09
N ARG A 60 1.00 0.73 -5.58
CA ARG A 60 1.32 0.69 -7.01
C ARG A 60 0.13 0.22 -7.86
N SER A 61 -0.69 -0.69 -7.33
CA SER A 61 -1.91 -1.18 -7.97
C SER A 61 -2.98 -0.09 -8.16
N GLN A 62 -3.03 0.92 -7.30
CA GLN A 62 -4.00 2.02 -7.38
C GLN A 62 -3.64 3.05 -8.46
N VAL A 63 -2.39 3.04 -8.92
CA VAL A 63 -1.86 3.95 -9.94
C VAL A 63 -1.05 3.20 -11.01
N ALA A 64 -1.52 1.99 -11.37
CA ALA A 64 -0.79 1.08 -12.25
C ALA A 64 -0.46 1.69 -13.62
N GLU A 65 -1.31 2.58 -14.13
CA GLU A 65 -1.06 3.34 -15.35
C GLU A 65 0.16 4.29 -15.25
N LEU A 66 0.35 4.95 -14.10
CA LEU A 66 1.47 5.86 -13.88
C LEU A 66 2.77 5.08 -13.74
N MET A 67 2.70 3.84 -13.22
CA MET A 67 3.87 2.95 -13.12
C MET A 67 4.44 2.56 -14.49
N ARG A 68 3.68 2.73 -15.58
CA ARG A 68 4.12 2.48 -16.96
C ARG A 68 4.64 3.73 -17.67
N ALA A 69 4.62 4.89 -17.01
CA ALA A 69 5.09 6.13 -17.62
C ALA A 69 6.61 6.06 -17.88
N PRO A 70 7.08 6.40 -19.10
CA PRO A 70 8.51 6.40 -19.38
C PRO A 70 9.23 7.50 -18.58
N LEU A 71 10.47 7.25 -18.16
CA LEU A 71 11.29 8.19 -17.40
C LEU A 71 11.51 9.54 -18.10
N ALA A 72 11.39 9.59 -19.43
CA ALA A 72 11.45 10.82 -20.21
C ALA A 72 10.33 11.84 -19.86
N LYS A 73 9.23 11.38 -19.25
CA LYS A 73 8.14 12.26 -18.77
C LYS A 73 8.41 12.85 -17.39
N PHE A 74 9.47 12.42 -16.70
CA PHE A 74 9.79 12.89 -15.36
C PHE A 74 10.73 14.09 -15.46
N SER A 75 10.38 15.18 -14.77
CA SER A 75 11.24 16.35 -14.64
C SER A 75 12.21 16.18 -13.48
N SER A 76 13.43 16.72 -13.59
CA SER A 76 14.34 16.83 -12.45
C SER A 76 13.67 17.69 -11.37
N ALA A 77 13.64 17.18 -10.13
CA ALA A 77 13.05 17.88 -8.99
C ALA A 77 14.12 18.49 -8.10
N TYR A 78 15.03 17.65 -7.58
CA TYR A 78 16.15 18.08 -6.76
C TYR A 78 17.28 17.06 -6.80
N THR A 79 18.47 17.47 -6.37
CA THR A 79 19.63 16.59 -6.20
C THR A 79 19.84 16.35 -4.71
N THR A 80 20.02 15.09 -4.32
CA THR A 80 20.33 14.73 -2.93
C THR A 80 21.74 15.18 -2.53
N GLU A 81 22.02 15.21 -1.24
CA GLU A 81 23.38 15.46 -0.72
C GLU A 81 24.41 14.45 -1.24
N SER A 82 23.96 13.22 -1.54
CA SER A 82 24.77 12.17 -2.16
C SER A 82 25.01 12.37 -3.66
N GLY A 83 24.53 13.47 -4.25
CA GLY A 83 24.71 13.80 -5.67
C GLY A 83 23.73 13.12 -6.63
N GLU A 84 22.67 12.47 -6.13
CA GLU A 84 21.70 11.78 -6.98
C GLU A 84 20.53 12.69 -7.35
N THR A 85 20.25 12.82 -8.65
CA THR A 85 19.09 13.58 -9.12
C THR A 85 17.81 12.77 -8.96
N ILE A 86 16.90 13.26 -8.12
CA ILE A 86 15.53 12.76 -8.00
C ILE A 86 14.69 13.39 -9.12
N ARG A 87 13.96 12.54 -9.83
CA ARG A 87 13.02 12.97 -10.87
C ARG A 87 11.59 12.78 -10.40
N MET A 88 10.68 13.63 -10.83
CA MET A 88 9.28 13.58 -10.44
C MET A 88 8.34 13.62 -11.63
N LEU A 89 7.23 12.90 -11.51
CA LEU A 89 6.07 13.01 -12.38
C LEU A 89 4.88 13.47 -11.54
N ARG A 90 4.34 14.64 -11.86
CA ARG A 90 3.11 15.17 -11.27
C ARG A 90 1.95 14.85 -12.21
N SER A 91 0.85 14.33 -11.67
CA SER A 91 -0.32 13.99 -12.46
C SER A 91 -1.61 14.18 -11.67
N GLU A 92 -2.62 14.81 -12.28
CA GLU A 92 -3.97 14.87 -11.70
C GLU A 92 -4.71 13.56 -11.94
N ARG A 93 -5.29 12.97 -10.90
CA ARG A 93 -6.02 11.69 -10.96
C ARG A 93 -7.16 11.64 -9.97
N THR A 94 -8.12 10.77 -10.26
CA THR A 94 -9.13 10.33 -9.30
C THR A 94 -8.69 8.97 -8.77
N VAL A 95 -8.44 8.86 -7.47
CA VAL A 95 -8.06 7.62 -6.80
C VAL A 95 -9.07 7.40 -5.67
N MET A 96 -9.68 6.20 -5.61
CA MET A 96 -10.75 5.89 -4.63
C MET A 96 -11.87 6.95 -4.60
N GLY A 97 -12.38 7.35 -5.77
CA GLY A 97 -13.43 8.37 -5.86
C GLY A 97 -12.98 9.80 -5.56
N VAL A 98 -11.74 10.02 -5.13
CA VAL A 98 -11.23 11.35 -4.74
C VAL A 98 -10.28 11.89 -5.80
N LYS A 99 -10.64 13.05 -6.38
CA LYS A 99 -9.75 13.81 -7.29
C LYS A 99 -8.60 14.45 -6.50
N GLY A 100 -7.38 14.32 -6.98
CA GLY A 100 -6.20 14.90 -6.36
C GLY A 100 -4.99 14.90 -7.27
N VAL A 101 -3.85 15.24 -6.69
CA VAL A 101 -2.55 15.23 -7.38
C VAL A 101 -1.75 14.04 -6.88
N VAL A 102 -1.33 13.19 -7.80
CA VAL A 102 -0.38 12.12 -7.52
C VAL A 102 1.00 12.59 -7.96
N VAL A 103 1.96 12.49 -7.05
CA VAL A 103 3.38 12.74 -7.32
C VAL A 103 4.12 11.42 -7.24
N MET A 104 4.79 11.05 -8.34
CA MET A 104 5.67 9.88 -8.39
C MET A 104 7.11 10.34 -8.42
N ALA A 105 7.90 9.91 -7.45
CA ALA A 105 9.33 10.15 -7.42
C ALA A 105 10.09 8.94 -7.96
N TYR A 106 11.05 9.19 -8.83
CA TYR A 106 12.03 8.23 -9.30
C TYR A 106 13.39 8.55 -8.68
N ASN A 107 13.93 7.57 -7.96
CA ASN A 107 15.24 7.62 -7.34
C ASN A 107 16.11 6.46 -7.90
N PRO A 108 17.21 6.76 -8.61
CA PRO A 108 18.12 5.75 -9.16
C PRO A 108 18.69 4.77 -8.11
N ALA A 109 19.07 5.23 -6.90
CA ALA A 109 19.53 4.33 -5.85
C ALA A 109 18.44 3.37 -5.37
N ALA A 110 17.21 3.88 -5.23
CA ALA A 110 16.08 3.06 -4.81
C ALA A 110 15.77 1.98 -5.86
N GLU A 111 15.89 2.29 -7.16
CA GLU A 111 15.75 1.32 -8.24
C GLU A 111 16.83 0.22 -8.15
N ARG A 112 18.11 0.59 -8.03
CA ARG A 112 19.21 -0.38 -7.93
C ARG A 112 19.01 -1.34 -6.75
N ARG A 113 18.61 -0.81 -5.58
CA ARG A 113 18.29 -1.61 -4.40
C ARG A 113 17.10 -2.55 -4.65
N GLN A 114 16.00 -2.03 -5.20
CA GLN A 114 14.82 -2.83 -5.52
C GLN A 114 15.13 -3.97 -6.50
N ALA A 115 16.02 -3.75 -7.47
CA ALA A 115 16.43 -4.79 -8.42
C ALA A 115 17.17 -5.94 -7.72
N VAL A 116 18.10 -5.63 -6.80
CA VAL A 116 18.82 -6.62 -6.00
C VAL A 116 17.88 -7.40 -5.09
N ASP A 117 17.00 -6.70 -4.38
CA ASP A 117 16.03 -7.31 -3.47
C ASP A 117 15.04 -8.22 -4.23
N TYR A 118 14.61 -7.78 -5.42
CA TYR A 118 13.76 -8.57 -6.31
C TYR A 118 14.47 -9.85 -6.77
N ALA A 119 15.73 -9.76 -7.21
CA ALA A 119 16.49 -10.92 -7.64
C ALA A 119 16.61 -11.97 -6.52
N ARG A 120 16.95 -11.53 -5.30
CA ARG A 120 17.02 -12.38 -4.11
C ARG A 120 15.67 -12.99 -3.74
N ALA A 121 14.60 -12.22 -3.80
CA ALA A 121 13.26 -12.71 -3.50
C ALA A 121 12.79 -13.74 -4.54
N LYS A 122 13.07 -13.51 -5.82
CA LYS A 122 12.77 -14.44 -6.91
C LYS A 122 13.49 -15.76 -6.74
N GLU A 123 14.79 -15.73 -6.41
CA GLU A 123 15.58 -16.94 -6.16
C GLU A 123 14.98 -17.78 -5.03
N ARG A 124 14.72 -17.15 -3.87
CA ARG A 124 14.07 -17.83 -2.74
C ARG A 124 12.73 -18.46 -3.11
N PHE A 125 11.89 -17.70 -3.81
CA PHE A 125 10.58 -18.18 -4.26
C PHE A 125 10.68 -19.40 -5.18
N LEU A 126 11.64 -19.41 -6.10
CA LEU A 126 11.85 -20.54 -7.01
C LEU A 126 12.34 -21.79 -6.27
N VAL A 127 13.29 -21.64 -5.34
CA VAL A 127 13.80 -22.74 -4.50
C VAL A 127 12.69 -23.35 -3.65
N GLU A 128 11.88 -22.51 -3.01
CA GLU A 128 10.74 -22.95 -2.22
C GLU A 128 9.68 -23.64 -3.10
N GLY A 129 9.39 -23.08 -4.29
CA GLY A 129 8.47 -23.67 -5.25
C GLY A 129 8.90 -25.05 -5.74
N ILE A 130 10.20 -25.26 -5.98
CA ILE A 130 10.75 -26.59 -6.34
C ILE A 130 10.55 -27.56 -5.18
N THR A 131 10.92 -27.16 -3.96
CA THR A 131 10.75 -27.99 -2.75
C THR A 131 9.29 -28.42 -2.56
N ILE A 132 8.35 -27.49 -2.73
CA ILE A 132 6.90 -27.76 -2.63
C ILE A 132 6.45 -28.72 -3.74
N ALA A 133 6.91 -28.52 -4.97
CA ALA A 133 6.55 -29.37 -6.10
C ALA A 133 7.09 -30.81 -5.93
N GLU A 134 8.32 -30.96 -5.44
CA GLU A 134 8.92 -32.26 -5.13
C GLU A 134 8.14 -32.98 -4.01
N ALA A 135 7.80 -32.28 -2.93
CA ALA A 135 7.00 -32.83 -1.83
C ALA A 135 5.59 -33.23 -2.29
N ALA A 136 4.94 -32.43 -3.14
CA ALA A 136 3.63 -32.74 -3.69
C ALA A 136 3.66 -33.92 -4.68
N GLY A 137 4.78 -34.10 -5.40
CA GLY A 137 5.01 -35.22 -6.33
C GLY A 137 5.32 -36.54 -5.63
N GLN A 138 5.82 -36.50 -4.40
CA GLN A 138 5.98 -37.70 -3.57
C GLN A 138 4.60 -38.21 -3.15
N ARG A 139 4.15 -39.30 -3.79
CA ARG A 139 2.98 -40.06 -3.33
C ARG A 139 3.23 -40.57 -1.91
N HIS A 140 2.80 -39.82 -0.91
CA HIS A 140 2.67 -40.35 0.43
C HIS A 140 1.65 -41.49 0.39
N ARG A 141 2.12 -42.74 0.56
CA ARG A 141 1.23 -43.84 0.94
C ARG A 141 0.65 -43.42 2.29
N GLY A 142 -0.58 -42.88 2.26
CA GLY A 142 -1.31 -42.53 3.47
C GLY A 142 -1.22 -43.68 4.48
N ARG A 143 -1.03 -43.33 5.75
CA ARG A 143 -0.95 -44.32 6.84
C ARG A 143 -2.18 -45.22 6.73
N ARG A 144 -1.99 -46.55 6.61
CA ARG A 144 -3.09 -47.50 6.53
C ARG A 144 -4.08 -47.22 7.67
N PRO A 145 -5.40 -47.12 7.39
CA PRO A 145 -6.39 -46.94 8.43
C PRO A 145 -6.24 -48.07 9.45
N ARG A 146 -6.01 -47.73 10.73
CA ARG A 146 -6.15 -48.71 11.81
C ARG A 146 -7.63 -48.81 12.11
N TRP A 147 -8.29 -49.80 11.51
CA TRP A 147 -9.63 -50.17 11.92
C TRP A 147 -9.55 -50.71 13.36
N PRO A 148 -10.27 -50.14 14.34
CA PRO A 148 -10.44 -50.80 15.63
C PRO A 148 -11.17 -52.11 15.36
N GLY A 149 -10.53 -53.25 15.66
CA GLY A 149 -11.20 -54.56 15.56
C GLY A 149 -12.49 -54.59 16.39
N PRO A 150 -13.43 -55.51 16.08
CA PRO A 150 -14.68 -55.62 16.83
C PRO A 150 -14.38 -55.74 18.33
N ARG A 151 -15.15 -55.03 19.15
CA ARG A 151 -15.16 -55.26 20.59
C ARG A 151 -15.98 -56.53 20.80
N ASP A 152 -15.32 -57.61 21.18
CA ASP A 152 -15.97 -58.79 21.71
C ASP A 152 -16.58 -58.41 23.07
N ASP A 153 -17.89 -58.57 23.14
CA ASP A 153 -18.79 -58.43 24.28
C ASP A 153 -18.64 -59.56 25.32
#